data_AF-A0A951U1A2-F1
#
_entry.id   AF-A0A951U1A2-F1
#
_cell.length_a   1.000
_cell.length_b   1.000
_cell.length_c   1.000
_cell.angle_alpha   90.00
_cell.angle_beta   90.00
_cell.angle_gamma   90.00
#
_symmetry.space_group_name_H-M   'P 1'
#
loop_
_entity.id
_entity.type
_entity.pdbx_description
1 polymer ?
#
loop_
_entity_poly.entity_id
_entity_poly.type
_entity_poly.pdbx_seq_one_letter_code
_entity_poly.pdbx_strand_id
1 'polypeptide(L)'
;MLKWINQAIQELSSTTSKLIFAMGGFLILWGIFAPVSTIVWWLNQSAGNLGLVENNQPKPLPNLSLNPSASKIDCYIVFLPGIGNFSPDEIAPGEKYFIDRLAEKHPNCATVRDVFPYSIVNQDLGSERLLAPLWKIAKNNDELLGSVFIPLRNLWRFAISSDYRYSPVYSMGIADTIVERMNAAHSIPRSTKPINLILVSTSGGSQVALGASTYLKKWLNARLTVVSIGGAFDGKVGFDQVDHVYHLQGEQDLVPTLAYAILPSRWNWTVGSPINQAQQQGRFTVCSSGSHEHSGDKGYFGTAIAANNQSYVDQTIQQVAQLPIWSIEQPLTSECPQRSS
;
A
#
# COMPACT_ATOMS: atom_id res chain seq x y z
N MET A 1 38.26 3.26 33.83
CA MET A 1 38.17 2.93 32.39
C MET A 1 38.11 1.43 32.15
N LEU A 2 39.13 0.64 32.54
CA LEU A 2 39.13 -0.84 32.36
C LEU A 2 37.95 -1.58 33.03
N LYS A 3 37.56 -1.18 34.25
CA LYS A 3 36.40 -1.80 34.95
C LYS A 3 35.06 -1.53 34.25
N TRP A 4 34.92 -0.36 33.64
CA TRP A 4 33.71 0.04 32.92
C TRP A 4 33.61 -0.71 31.57
N ILE A 5 34.75 -0.88 30.89
CA ILE A 5 34.85 -1.71 29.68
C ILE A 5 34.55 -3.18 30.01
N ASN A 6 35.08 -3.72 31.11
CA ASN A 6 34.81 -5.09 31.52
C ASN A 6 33.36 -5.33 31.97
N GLN A 7 32.72 -4.34 32.62
CA GLN A 7 31.28 -4.39 32.94
C GLN A 7 30.42 -4.31 31.67
N ALA A 8 30.75 -3.43 30.73
CA ALA A 8 30.07 -3.35 29.44
C ALA A 8 30.23 -4.65 28.63
N ILE A 9 31.42 -5.25 28.62
CA ILE A 9 31.68 -6.54 27.98
C ILE A 9 30.91 -7.68 28.68
N GLN A 10 30.79 -7.66 30.01
CA GLN A 10 30.00 -8.65 30.74
C GLN A 10 28.49 -8.50 30.47
N GLU A 11 27.96 -7.28 30.42
CA GLU A 11 26.57 -7.02 29.98
C GLU A 11 26.33 -7.47 28.53
N LEU A 12 27.28 -7.22 27.61
CA LEU A 12 27.26 -7.73 26.23
C LEU A 12 27.44 -9.26 26.13
N SER A 13 27.94 -9.92 27.17
CA SER A 13 28.12 -11.39 27.22
C SER A 13 26.96 -12.14 27.87
N SER A 14 26.03 -11.42 28.49
CA SER A 14 24.83 -11.98 29.12
C SER A 14 23.98 -12.72 28.10
N THR A 15 23.25 -13.74 28.55
CA THR A 15 22.37 -14.54 27.67
C THR A 15 21.36 -13.65 26.96
N THR A 16 20.88 -12.59 27.62
CA THR A 16 19.95 -11.61 27.09
C THR A 16 20.54 -10.78 25.95
N SER A 17 21.76 -10.27 26.09
CA SER A 17 22.42 -9.50 25.01
C SER A 17 22.78 -10.38 23.83
N LYS A 18 23.24 -11.62 24.05
CA LYS A 18 23.43 -12.61 22.98
C LYS A 18 22.13 -12.89 22.23
N LEU A 19 21.00 -12.99 22.94
CA LEU A 19 19.69 -13.18 22.32
C LEU A 19 19.27 -11.96 21.47
N ILE A 20 19.49 -10.74 22.00
CA ILE A 20 19.20 -9.49 21.28
C ILE A 20 20.07 -9.37 20.03
N PHE A 21 21.37 -9.65 20.11
CA PHE A 21 22.26 -9.63 18.94
C PHE A 21 21.93 -10.72 17.93
N ALA A 22 21.57 -11.93 18.38
CA ALA A 22 21.12 -13.00 17.50
C ALA A 22 19.82 -12.62 16.79
N MET A 23 18.86 -12.03 17.51
CA MET A 23 17.61 -11.55 16.95
C MET A 23 17.82 -10.39 15.97
N GLY A 24 18.67 -9.41 16.31
CA GLY A 24 19.05 -8.31 15.43
C GLY A 24 19.80 -8.81 14.18
N GLY A 25 20.72 -9.75 14.33
CA GLY A 25 21.43 -10.39 13.22
C GLY A 25 20.50 -11.18 12.31
N PHE A 26 19.54 -11.91 12.88
CA PHE A 26 18.49 -12.59 12.12
C PHE A 26 17.62 -11.61 11.34
N LEU A 27 17.19 -10.50 11.94
CA LEU A 27 16.44 -9.45 11.27
C LEU A 27 17.22 -8.86 10.09
N ILE A 28 18.51 -8.54 10.28
CA ILE A 28 19.38 -8.03 9.21
C ILE A 28 19.50 -9.05 8.08
N LEU A 29 19.81 -10.31 8.39
CA LEU A 29 19.90 -11.38 7.41
C LEU A 29 18.59 -11.55 6.64
N TRP A 30 17.45 -11.53 7.33
CA TRP A 30 16.15 -11.62 6.70
C TRP A 30 15.87 -10.44 5.76
N GLY A 31 16.25 -9.21 6.17
CA GLY A 31 16.21 -8.03 5.31
C GLY A 31 17.08 -8.15 4.06
N ILE A 32 18.27 -8.76 4.16
CA ILE A 32 19.16 -9.03 3.02
C ILE A 32 18.47 -9.98 2.01
N PHE A 33 17.76 -10.99 2.49
CA PHE A 33 17.07 -11.97 1.63
C PHE A 33 15.68 -11.52 1.16
N ALA A 34 15.08 -10.50 1.78
CA ALA A 34 13.73 -10.04 1.45
C ALA A 34 13.53 -9.65 -0.05
N PRO A 35 14.51 -9.03 -0.75
CA PRO A 35 14.36 -8.69 -2.17
C PRO A 35 14.48 -9.88 -3.13
N VAL A 36 14.91 -11.06 -2.68
CA VAL A 36 15.20 -12.21 -3.58
C VAL A 36 14.00 -12.58 -4.44
N SER A 37 12.80 -12.63 -3.85
CA SER A 37 11.58 -12.94 -4.62
C SER A 37 11.29 -11.89 -5.72
N THR A 38 11.55 -10.60 -5.43
CA THR A 38 11.42 -9.50 -6.40
C THR A 38 12.40 -9.67 -7.56
N ILE A 39 13.65 -10.06 -7.25
CA ILE A 39 14.70 -10.30 -8.23
C ILE A 39 14.36 -11.52 -9.08
N VAL A 40 13.94 -12.64 -8.47
CA VAL A 40 13.56 -13.87 -9.19
C VAL A 40 12.39 -13.60 -10.14
N TRP A 41 11.36 -12.88 -9.70
CA TRP A 41 10.26 -12.48 -10.57
C TRP A 41 10.73 -11.66 -11.77
N TRP A 42 11.60 -10.67 -11.54
CA TRP A 42 12.16 -9.83 -12.61
C TRP A 42 13.03 -10.60 -13.59
N LEU A 43 13.84 -11.53 -13.10
CA LEU A 43 14.66 -12.41 -13.93
C LEU A 43 13.78 -13.33 -14.77
N ASN A 44 12.71 -13.90 -14.20
CA ASN A 44 11.76 -14.71 -14.95
C ASN A 44 11.05 -13.90 -16.04
N GLN A 45 10.62 -12.67 -15.75
CA GLN A 45 10.03 -11.80 -16.77
C GLN A 45 11.03 -11.38 -17.85
N SER A 46 12.27 -11.06 -17.46
CA SER A 46 13.32 -10.67 -18.41
C SER A 46 13.73 -11.85 -19.29
N ALA A 47 13.84 -13.06 -18.72
CA ALA A 47 14.13 -14.28 -19.46
C ALA A 47 12.96 -14.68 -20.38
N GLY A 48 11.71 -14.47 -19.95
CA GLY A 48 10.52 -14.60 -20.80
C GLY A 48 10.54 -13.62 -21.98
N ASN A 49 10.82 -12.33 -21.73
CA ASN A 49 10.94 -11.30 -22.77
C ASN A 49 12.09 -11.55 -23.76
N LEU A 50 13.15 -12.24 -23.33
CA LEU A 50 14.27 -12.64 -24.18
C LEU A 50 14.08 -14.02 -24.85
N GLY A 51 12.93 -14.69 -24.63
CA GLY A 51 12.64 -16.00 -25.20
C GLY A 51 13.51 -17.14 -24.67
N LEU A 52 14.12 -16.97 -23.48
CA LEU A 52 15.06 -17.93 -22.88
C LEU A 52 14.36 -18.99 -22.02
N VAL A 53 13.05 -18.87 -21.79
CA VAL A 53 12.22 -19.83 -21.05
C VAL A 53 10.97 -20.13 -21.88
N GLU A 54 10.76 -21.40 -22.21
CA GLU A 54 9.73 -21.87 -23.16
C GLU A 54 8.31 -21.98 -22.55
N ASN A 55 8.11 -21.57 -21.29
CA ASN A 55 6.87 -21.80 -20.58
C ASN A 55 6.08 -20.50 -20.36
N ASN A 56 5.00 -20.37 -21.15
CA ASN A 56 3.99 -19.32 -21.20
C ASN A 56 4.52 -17.93 -21.59
N GLN A 57 4.10 -17.54 -22.80
CA GLN A 57 4.06 -16.21 -23.40
C GLN A 57 4.66 -15.08 -22.54
N PRO A 58 5.71 -14.37 -23.01
CA PRO A 58 6.10 -13.13 -22.39
C PRO A 58 4.86 -12.23 -22.23
N LYS A 59 4.64 -11.63 -21.05
CA LYS A 59 3.71 -10.50 -20.90
C LYS A 59 4.53 -9.21 -21.03
N PRO A 60 4.84 -8.72 -22.25
CA PRO A 60 5.29 -7.36 -22.43
C PRO A 60 4.07 -6.46 -22.22
N LEU A 61 4.10 -5.63 -21.18
CA LEU A 61 2.95 -4.83 -20.73
C LEU A 61 1.77 -5.74 -20.29
N PRO A 62 0.88 -5.27 -19.39
CA PRO A 62 -0.34 -6.01 -19.14
C PRO A 62 -1.05 -6.21 -20.48
N ASN A 63 -1.45 -7.46 -20.80
CA ASN A 63 -2.32 -7.74 -21.94
C ASN A 63 -3.69 -7.11 -21.64
N LEU A 64 -3.78 -5.81 -21.88
CA LEU A 64 -4.99 -5.02 -21.78
C LEU A 64 -5.90 -5.50 -22.90
N SER A 65 -6.75 -6.49 -22.60
CA SER A 65 -7.88 -6.85 -23.46
C SER A 65 -8.89 -5.70 -23.41
N LEU A 66 -8.55 -4.60 -24.08
CA LEU A 66 -9.38 -3.41 -24.19
C LEU A 66 -10.64 -3.77 -24.98
N ASN A 67 -11.77 -3.86 -24.30
CA ASN A 67 -13.01 -4.34 -24.90
C ASN A 67 -13.81 -3.15 -25.48
N PRO A 68 -14.03 -3.08 -26.80
CA PRO A 68 -14.81 -2.01 -27.43
C PRO A 68 -16.32 -2.07 -27.09
N SER A 69 -16.80 -3.16 -26.49
CA SER A 69 -18.19 -3.34 -26.03
C SER A 69 -18.34 -3.43 -24.51
N ALA A 70 -17.29 -3.10 -23.73
CA ALA A 70 -17.41 -3.00 -22.28
C ALA A 70 -18.50 -1.97 -21.90
N SER A 71 -19.25 -2.26 -20.84
CA SER A 71 -20.27 -1.34 -20.35
C SER A 71 -19.63 -0.03 -19.86
N LYS A 72 -20.46 0.99 -19.62
CA LYS A 72 -20.08 2.40 -19.41
C LYS A 72 -19.27 2.69 -18.12
N ILE A 73 -18.69 1.68 -17.46
CA ILE A 73 -17.92 1.85 -16.23
C ILE A 73 -16.48 2.27 -16.58
N ASP A 74 -16.17 3.54 -16.34
CA ASP A 74 -14.86 4.15 -16.51
C ASP A 74 -14.21 4.57 -15.17
N CYS A 75 -14.84 4.23 -14.04
CA CYS A 75 -14.34 4.48 -12.70
C CYS A 75 -13.91 3.18 -12.01
N TYR A 76 -12.73 3.17 -11.38
CA TYR A 76 -12.19 2.02 -10.64
C TYR A 76 -11.73 2.45 -9.25
N ILE A 77 -12.19 1.73 -8.24
CA ILE A 77 -11.77 1.89 -6.84
C ILE A 77 -10.90 0.69 -6.48
N VAL A 78 -9.60 0.88 -6.35
CA VAL A 78 -8.65 -0.18 -5.99
C VAL A 78 -8.24 -0.02 -4.54
N PHE A 79 -8.52 -1.01 -3.71
CA PHE A 79 -8.13 -0.99 -2.30
C PHE A 79 -6.77 -1.67 -2.09
N LEU A 80 -5.84 -1.00 -1.39
CA LEU A 80 -4.52 -1.51 -1.05
C LEU A 80 -4.35 -1.53 0.47
N PRO A 81 -4.47 -2.70 1.13
CA PRO A 81 -4.41 -2.81 2.58
C PRO A 81 -3.03 -2.47 3.18
N GLY A 82 -3.04 -2.24 4.50
CA GLY A 82 -1.85 -1.98 5.30
C GLY A 82 -1.04 -3.24 5.59
N ILE A 83 0.13 -3.06 6.23
CA ILE A 83 1.06 -4.16 6.54
C ILE A 83 0.49 -5.21 7.52
N GLY A 84 -0.66 -4.93 8.15
CA GLY A 84 -1.34 -5.84 9.07
C GLY A 84 -2.16 -6.94 8.40
N ASN A 85 -2.39 -6.87 7.07
CA ASN A 85 -3.20 -7.88 6.38
C ASN A 85 -2.34 -9.10 5.99
N PHE A 86 -2.91 -10.28 6.23
CA PHE A 86 -2.20 -11.56 6.18
C PHE A 86 -2.22 -12.21 4.79
N SER A 87 -3.23 -11.93 3.97
CA SER A 87 -3.37 -12.42 2.59
C SER A 87 -4.36 -11.55 1.79
N PRO A 88 -4.44 -11.69 0.44
CA PRO A 88 -5.49 -11.04 -0.37
C PRO A 88 -6.92 -11.36 0.11
N ASP A 89 -7.12 -12.53 0.72
CA ASP A 89 -8.42 -13.04 1.15
C ASP A 89 -8.76 -12.68 2.62
N GLU A 90 -7.80 -12.12 3.36
CA GLU A 90 -7.92 -11.77 4.79
C GLU A 90 -7.95 -10.25 4.96
N ILE A 91 -9.03 -9.64 4.47
CA ILE A 91 -9.39 -8.24 4.73
C ILE A 91 -10.05 -8.14 6.11
N ALA A 92 -9.57 -7.22 6.95
CA ALA A 92 -10.14 -7.04 8.29
C ALA A 92 -11.65 -6.68 8.20
N PRO A 93 -12.50 -7.11 9.14
CA PRO A 93 -13.95 -6.87 9.06
C PRO A 93 -14.32 -5.38 8.85
N GLY A 94 -13.61 -4.47 9.52
CA GLY A 94 -13.80 -3.03 9.37
C GLY A 94 -13.42 -2.50 7.98
N GLU A 95 -12.30 -2.98 7.42
CA GLU A 95 -11.89 -2.64 6.04
C GLU A 95 -12.89 -3.19 5.03
N LYS A 96 -13.36 -4.43 5.22
CA LYS A 96 -14.40 -5.03 4.38
C LYS A 96 -15.67 -4.18 4.42
N TYR A 97 -16.12 -3.78 5.62
CA TYR A 97 -17.28 -2.91 5.80
C TYR A 97 -17.09 -1.57 5.08
N PHE A 98 -15.92 -0.94 5.23
CA PHE A 98 -15.57 0.30 4.52
C PHE A 98 -15.67 0.14 2.99
N ILE A 99 -15.06 -0.90 2.44
CA ILE A 99 -15.05 -1.17 0.99
C ILE A 99 -16.47 -1.45 0.48
N ASP A 100 -17.25 -2.27 1.21
CA ASP A 100 -18.64 -2.59 0.88
C ASP A 100 -19.49 -1.32 0.81
N ARG A 101 -19.38 -0.45 1.82
CA ARG A 101 -20.13 0.81 1.87
C ARG A 101 -19.71 1.80 0.80
N LEU A 102 -18.43 1.87 0.44
CA LEU A 102 -17.99 2.70 -0.69
C LEU A 102 -18.53 2.18 -2.01
N ALA A 103 -18.52 0.86 -2.24
CA ALA A 103 -19.08 0.25 -3.44
C ALA A 103 -20.59 0.51 -3.55
N GLU A 104 -21.33 0.42 -2.44
CA GLU A 104 -22.77 0.74 -2.38
C GLU A 104 -23.05 2.21 -2.72
N LYS A 105 -22.21 3.14 -2.24
CA LYS A 105 -22.38 4.58 -2.50
C LYS A 105 -22.00 4.98 -3.93
N HIS A 106 -21.13 4.21 -4.59
CA HIS A 106 -20.59 4.52 -5.91
C HIS A 106 -20.78 3.35 -6.89
N PRO A 107 -22.04 2.98 -7.24
CA PRO A 107 -22.34 1.82 -8.09
C PRO A 107 -21.82 1.96 -9.54
N ASN A 108 -21.44 3.18 -9.95
CA ASN A 108 -20.85 3.45 -11.26
C ASN A 108 -19.33 3.20 -11.30
N CYS A 109 -18.71 2.79 -10.17
CA CYS A 109 -17.30 2.46 -10.07
C CYS A 109 -17.11 0.95 -9.84
N ALA A 110 -16.21 0.32 -10.58
CA ALA A 110 -15.80 -1.05 -10.32
C ALA A 110 -14.87 -1.11 -9.11
N THR A 111 -15.26 -1.83 -8.06
CA THR A 111 -14.42 -2.03 -6.88
C THR A 111 -13.50 -3.24 -7.07
N VAL A 112 -12.19 -3.01 -6.93
CA VAL A 112 -11.13 -4.02 -7.02
C VAL A 112 -10.60 -4.27 -5.62
N ARG A 113 -10.90 -5.46 -5.08
CA ARG A 113 -10.66 -5.81 -3.66
C ARG A 113 -9.37 -6.60 -3.47
N ASP A 114 -8.96 -7.35 -4.49
CA ASP A 114 -7.95 -8.41 -4.36
C ASP A 114 -6.57 -7.96 -4.86
N VAL A 115 -6.13 -6.74 -4.51
CA VAL A 115 -4.76 -6.30 -4.76
C VAL A 115 -4.00 -6.38 -3.44
N PHE A 116 -3.12 -7.37 -3.33
CA PHE A 116 -2.28 -7.51 -2.15
C PHE A 116 -0.94 -6.76 -2.36
N PRO A 117 -0.75 -5.59 -1.73
CA PRO A 117 0.38 -4.71 -1.99
C PRO A 117 1.73 -5.32 -1.57
N TYR A 118 1.73 -6.47 -0.88
CA TYR A 118 2.92 -7.15 -0.36
C TYR A 118 3.30 -8.42 -1.16
N SER A 119 2.62 -8.71 -2.27
CA SER A 119 2.95 -9.80 -3.20
C SER A 119 2.85 -9.34 -4.65
N ILE A 120 4.00 -9.33 -5.34
CA ILE A 120 4.11 -8.99 -6.76
C ILE A 120 3.30 -9.94 -7.65
N VAL A 121 3.11 -11.18 -7.22
CA VAL A 121 2.38 -12.21 -7.99
C VAL A 121 0.92 -12.29 -7.56
N ASN A 122 0.50 -11.50 -6.56
CA ASN A 122 -0.83 -11.56 -5.96
C ASN A 122 -1.27 -12.97 -5.54
N GLN A 123 -0.30 -13.80 -5.15
CA GLN A 123 -0.52 -15.14 -4.65
C GLN A 123 -0.32 -15.17 -3.14
N ASP A 124 -1.11 -16.01 -2.47
CA ASP A 124 -0.97 -16.33 -1.06
C ASP A 124 0.44 -16.89 -0.78
N LEU A 125 0.93 -16.66 0.44
CA LEU A 125 2.26 -17.05 0.95
C LEU A 125 2.62 -18.53 0.69
N GLY A 126 1.62 -19.39 0.50
CA GLY A 126 1.78 -20.83 0.21
C GLY A 126 2.24 -21.17 -1.21
N SER A 127 2.43 -20.19 -2.10
CA SER A 127 2.83 -20.40 -3.49
C SER A 127 4.36 -20.37 -3.74
N GLU A 128 5.16 -19.93 -2.76
CA GLU A 128 6.62 -20.00 -2.84
C GLU A 128 7.08 -21.45 -2.66
N ARG A 129 7.38 -22.14 -3.77
CA ARG A 129 7.68 -23.57 -3.84
C ARG A 129 8.77 -24.06 -2.86
N LEU A 130 9.67 -23.19 -2.41
CA LEU A 130 10.77 -23.52 -1.49
C LEU A 130 10.41 -23.37 0.00
N LEU A 131 9.49 -22.46 0.36
CA LEU A 131 9.15 -22.15 1.76
C LEU A 131 7.66 -22.36 2.10
N ALA A 132 6.84 -22.82 1.14
CA ALA A 132 5.42 -23.10 1.31
C ALA A 132 5.06 -23.96 2.55
N PRO A 133 5.84 -24.98 2.95
CA PRO A 133 5.55 -25.74 4.18
C PRO A 133 5.68 -24.89 5.44
N LEU A 134 6.70 -24.01 5.49
CA LEU A 134 6.97 -23.12 6.62
C LEU A 134 5.84 -22.09 6.77
N TRP A 135 5.37 -21.53 5.66
CA TRP A 135 4.27 -20.58 5.65
C TRP A 135 2.91 -21.21 5.98
N LYS A 136 2.65 -22.46 5.56
CA LYS A 136 1.45 -23.20 6.01
C LYS A 136 1.45 -23.48 7.51
N ILE A 137 2.62 -23.78 8.09
CA ILE A 137 2.77 -23.97 9.54
C ILE A 137 2.58 -22.65 10.29
N ALA A 138 3.05 -21.52 9.73
CA ALA A 138 2.84 -20.20 10.29
C ALA A 138 1.38 -19.75 10.23
N LYS A 139 0.67 -20.03 9.12
CA LYS A 139 -0.76 -19.72 8.94
C LYS A 139 -1.66 -20.51 9.90
N ASN A 140 -1.25 -21.72 10.27
CA ASN A 140 -2.03 -22.60 11.15
C ASN A 140 -1.68 -22.47 12.65
N ASN A 141 -0.73 -21.60 13.03
CA ASN A 141 -0.34 -21.38 14.43
C ASN A 141 -0.55 -19.90 14.82
N ASP A 142 -1.61 -19.64 15.56
CA ASP A 142 -2.08 -18.30 15.97
C ASP A 142 -1.21 -17.61 17.03
N GLU A 143 -0.31 -18.31 17.72
CA GLU A 143 0.39 -17.73 18.88
C GLU A 143 1.50 -16.75 18.51
N LEU A 144 2.56 -17.19 17.81
CA LEU A 144 3.79 -16.39 17.59
C LEU A 144 4.16 -16.26 16.11
N LEU A 145 3.92 -17.28 15.30
CA LEU A 145 4.35 -17.33 13.90
C LEU A 145 3.45 -16.47 13.00
N GLY A 146 2.12 -16.57 13.14
CA GLY A 146 1.19 -15.71 12.39
C GLY A 146 1.23 -14.25 12.85
N SER A 147 1.17 -14.02 14.16
CA SER A 147 1.02 -12.70 14.78
C SER A 147 2.26 -11.80 14.70
N VAL A 148 3.47 -12.35 14.60
CA VAL A 148 4.74 -11.57 14.59
C VAL A 148 5.47 -11.63 13.25
N PHE A 149 5.63 -12.80 12.64
CA PHE A 149 6.47 -12.93 11.44
C PHE A 149 5.80 -12.38 10.18
N ILE A 150 4.47 -12.43 10.07
CA ILE A 150 3.77 -11.92 8.89
C ILE A 150 3.78 -10.37 8.85
N PRO A 151 3.43 -9.64 9.93
CA PRO A 151 3.58 -8.18 9.96
C PRO A 151 5.02 -7.73 9.73
N LEU A 152 6.00 -8.48 10.25
CA LEU A 152 7.42 -8.21 10.08
C LEU A 152 7.89 -8.42 8.63
N ARG A 153 7.39 -9.46 7.93
CA ARG A 153 7.60 -9.63 6.48
C ARG A 153 6.99 -8.45 5.71
N ASN A 154 5.77 -8.06 6.02
CA ASN A 154 5.09 -6.95 5.35
C ASN A 154 5.82 -5.62 5.61
N LEU A 155 6.41 -5.44 6.79
CA LEU A 155 7.32 -4.33 7.08
C LEU A 155 8.57 -4.36 6.19
N TRP A 156 9.18 -5.53 5.96
CA TRP A 156 10.28 -5.66 5.00
C TRP A 156 9.86 -5.37 3.56
N ARG A 157 8.64 -5.74 3.16
CA ARG A 157 8.09 -5.39 1.83
C ARG A 157 7.86 -3.90 1.68
N PHE A 158 7.37 -3.25 2.72
CA PHE A 158 7.30 -1.78 2.81
C PHE A 158 8.69 -1.13 2.72
N ALA A 159 9.70 -1.70 3.40
CA ALA A 159 11.07 -1.21 3.30
C ALA A 159 11.62 -1.35 1.86
N ILE A 160 11.33 -2.48 1.19
CA ILE A 160 11.71 -2.71 -0.22
C ILE A 160 11.03 -1.71 -1.17
N SER A 161 9.73 -1.43 -0.98
CA SER A 161 9.00 -0.48 -1.82
C SER A 161 9.47 0.97 -1.63
N SER A 162 10.17 1.25 -0.54
CA SER A 162 10.83 2.53 -0.26
C SER A 162 12.31 2.57 -0.65
N ASP A 163 12.93 1.41 -0.97
CA ASP A 163 14.34 1.33 -1.37
C ASP A 163 14.48 1.56 -2.88
N TYR A 164 15.20 2.61 -3.27
CA TYR A 164 15.36 3.02 -4.67
C TYR A 164 15.89 1.92 -5.60
N ARG A 165 16.62 0.91 -5.08
CA ARG A 165 17.22 -0.17 -5.89
C ARG A 165 16.19 -1.21 -6.30
N TYR A 166 15.21 -1.47 -5.45
CA TYR A 166 14.24 -2.55 -5.63
C TYR A 166 12.82 -2.04 -5.91
N SER A 167 12.51 -0.82 -5.43
CA SER A 167 11.22 -0.16 -5.58
C SER A 167 10.73 -0.11 -7.03
N PRO A 168 11.56 0.24 -8.06
CA PRO A 168 11.07 0.27 -9.44
C PRO A 168 10.50 -1.07 -9.91
N VAL A 169 11.21 -2.18 -9.66
CA VAL A 169 10.76 -3.52 -10.07
C VAL A 169 9.54 -3.95 -9.26
N TYR A 170 9.56 -3.71 -7.95
CA TYR A 170 8.47 -4.03 -7.06
C TYR A 170 7.17 -3.31 -7.46
N SER A 171 7.25 -2.00 -7.66
CA SER A 171 6.14 -1.15 -8.08
C SER A 171 5.59 -1.51 -9.45
N MET A 172 6.44 -1.95 -10.39
CA MET A 172 6.00 -2.44 -11.69
C MET A 172 5.14 -3.71 -11.53
N GLY A 173 5.59 -4.64 -10.70
CA GLY A 173 4.86 -5.88 -10.42
C GLY A 173 3.49 -5.64 -9.75
N ILE A 174 3.44 -4.70 -8.80
CA ILE A 174 2.17 -4.30 -8.19
C ILE A 174 1.26 -3.60 -9.20
N ALA A 175 1.78 -2.73 -10.05
CA ALA A 175 0.98 -2.09 -11.10
C ALA A 175 0.40 -3.13 -12.07
N ASP A 176 1.16 -4.18 -12.43
CA ASP A 176 0.68 -5.26 -13.32
C ASP A 176 -0.48 -6.01 -12.67
N THR A 177 -0.31 -6.35 -11.38
CA THR A 177 -1.38 -6.93 -10.56
C THR A 177 -2.62 -6.04 -10.52
N ILE A 178 -2.47 -4.73 -10.30
CA ILE A 178 -3.59 -3.78 -10.28
C ILE A 178 -4.33 -3.82 -11.61
N VAL A 179 -3.64 -3.75 -12.74
CA VAL A 179 -4.25 -3.79 -14.07
C VAL A 179 -4.96 -5.12 -14.33
N GLU A 180 -4.33 -6.23 -13.97
CA GLU A 180 -4.93 -7.56 -14.11
C GLU A 180 -6.23 -7.68 -13.31
N ARG A 181 -6.22 -7.24 -12.04
CA ARG A 181 -7.38 -7.29 -11.15
C ARG A 181 -8.46 -6.30 -11.53
N MET A 182 -8.10 -5.11 -12.00
CA MET A 182 -9.03 -4.17 -12.61
C MET A 182 -9.76 -4.83 -13.78
N ASN A 183 -9.02 -5.40 -14.74
CA ASN A 183 -9.60 -6.03 -15.92
C ASN A 183 -10.46 -7.26 -15.59
N ALA A 184 -10.12 -7.99 -14.53
CA ALA A 184 -10.91 -9.11 -14.02
C ALA A 184 -12.22 -8.66 -13.33
N ALA A 185 -12.19 -7.54 -12.60
CA ALA A 185 -13.38 -6.97 -11.95
C ALA A 185 -14.33 -6.34 -12.98
N HIS A 186 -13.78 -5.59 -13.93
CA HIS A 186 -14.50 -5.06 -15.08
C HIS A 186 -13.54 -4.82 -16.23
N SER A 187 -13.92 -5.20 -17.45
CA SER A 187 -13.04 -5.01 -18.61
C SER A 187 -12.69 -3.53 -18.79
N ILE A 188 -11.40 -3.23 -18.90
CA ILE A 188 -10.93 -1.86 -19.05
C ILE A 188 -11.38 -1.35 -20.43
N PRO A 189 -12.17 -0.27 -20.51
CA PRO A 189 -12.74 0.18 -21.78
C PRO A 189 -11.65 0.75 -22.69
N ARG A 190 -11.78 0.51 -24.00
CA ARG A 190 -10.98 1.21 -25.00
C ARG A 190 -11.56 2.60 -25.24
N SER A 191 -11.13 3.59 -24.47
CA SER A 191 -11.66 4.95 -24.55
C SER A 191 -10.55 5.99 -24.78
N THR A 192 -10.87 7.04 -25.53
CA THR A 192 -10.05 8.26 -25.60
C THR A 192 -10.18 9.10 -24.34
N LYS A 193 -11.30 8.97 -23.61
CA LYS A 193 -11.47 9.58 -22.30
C LYS A 193 -10.64 8.83 -21.26
N PRO A 194 -9.93 9.55 -20.37
CA PRO A 194 -9.20 8.88 -19.30
C PRO A 194 -10.15 8.15 -18.36
N ILE A 195 -9.74 6.97 -17.89
CA ILE A 195 -10.43 6.29 -16.78
C ILE A 195 -10.20 7.06 -15.48
N ASN A 196 -11.16 7.03 -14.57
CA ASN A 196 -11.03 7.56 -13.23
C ASN A 196 -10.52 6.45 -12.30
N LEU A 197 -9.22 6.45 -11.99
CA LEU A 197 -8.57 5.42 -11.17
C LEU A 197 -8.28 5.98 -9.77
N ILE A 198 -8.97 5.41 -8.77
CA ILE A 198 -8.87 5.79 -7.37
C ILE A 198 -8.16 4.66 -6.61
N LEU A 199 -6.94 4.91 -6.16
CA LEU A 199 -6.20 4.01 -5.28
C LEU A 199 -6.50 4.39 -3.83
N VAL A 200 -7.31 3.60 -3.14
CA VAL A 200 -7.56 3.76 -1.71
C VAL A 200 -6.57 2.88 -0.95
N SER A 201 -5.74 3.47 -0.11
CA SER A 201 -4.65 2.75 0.55
C SER A 201 -4.58 3.08 2.03
N THR A 202 -4.05 2.16 2.84
CA THR A 202 -3.84 2.40 4.27
C THR A 202 -2.44 2.02 4.75
N SER A 203 -1.94 2.70 5.78
CA SER A 203 -0.63 2.43 6.40
C SER A 203 0.50 2.35 5.35
N GLY A 204 1.36 1.34 5.40
CA GLY A 204 2.41 1.11 4.40
C GLY A 204 1.92 0.84 2.97
N GLY A 205 0.63 0.50 2.80
CA GLY A 205 0.01 0.31 1.48
C GLY A 205 0.04 1.58 0.65
N SER A 206 0.07 2.75 1.29
CA SER A 206 0.19 4.05 0.60
C SER A 206 1.53 4.22 -0.11
N GLN A 207 2.65 3.78 0.46
CA GLN A 207 3.93 3.76 -0.25
C GLN A 207 3.86 2.88 -1.49
N VAL A 208 3.22 1.71 -1.37
CA VAL A 208 3.09 0.77 -2.49
C VAL A 208 2.20 1.33 -3.60
N ALA A 209 1.06 1.93 -3.25
CA ALA A 209 0.16 2.60 -4.17
C ALA A 209 0.85 3.74 -4.94
N LEU A 210 1.58 4.59 -4.22
CA LEU A 210 2.39 5.66 -4.80
C LEU A 210 3.49 5.10 -5.71
N GLY A 211 4.16 4.02 -5.33
CA GLY A 211 5.12 3.33 -6.19
C GLY A 211 4.49 2.87 -7.52
N ALA A 212 3.38 2.12 -7.44
CA ALA A 212 2.68 1.57 -8.59
C ALA A 212 2.14 2.65 -9.55
N SER A 213 1.80 3.84 -9.02
CA SER A 213 1.30 4.97 -9.82
C SER A 213 2.21 5.34 -10.99
N THR A 214 3.53 5.18 -10.82
CA THR A 214 4.53 5.47 -11.87
C THR A 214 4.35 4.63 -13.13
N TYR A 215 3.90 3.38 -12.96
CA TYR A 215 3.66 2.47 -14.07
C TYR A 215 2.22 2.56 -14.56
N LEU A 216 1.26 2.70 -13.64
CA LEU A 216 -0.14 2.89 -13.99
C LEU A 216 -0.35 4.11 -14.90
N LYS A 217 0.30 5.25 -14.60
CA LYS A 217 0.22 6.46 -15.44
C LYS A 217 0.82 6.26 -16.84
N LYS A 218 1.81 5.37 -16.99
CA LYS A 218 2.43 5.04 -18.27
C LYS A 218 1.59 4.07 -19.09
N TRP A 219 0.92 3.13 -18.43
CA TRP A 219 0.20 2.04 -19.10
C TRP A 219 -1.27 2.36 -19.37
N LEU A 220 -1.87 3.22 -18.56
CA LEU A 220 -3.28 3.57 -18.63
C LEU A 220 -3.44 5.05 -18.96
N ASN A 221 -4.37 5.35 -19.85
CA ASN A 221 -4.91 6.71 -19.97
C ASN A 221 -5.85 6.95 -18.77
N ALA A 222 -5.32 7.41 -17.65
CA ALA A 222 -6.06 7.54 -16.39
C ALA A 222 -5.85 8.90 -15.71
N ARG A 223 -6.92 9.41 -15.10
CA ARG A 223 -6.85 10.34 -13.97
C ARG A 223 -6.64 9.50 -12.72
N LEU A 224 -5.49 9.64 -12.09
CA LEU A 224 -5.01 8.82 -11.00
C LEU A 224 -5.04 9.59 -9.69
N THR A 225 -5.93 9.20 -8.78
CA THR A 225 -6.03 9.78 -7.44
C THR A 225 -5.66 8.76 -6.39
N VAL A 226 -4.86 9.14 -5.39
CA VAL A 226 -4.57 8.30 -4.22
C VAL A 226 -5.28 8.85 -3.00
N VAL A 227 -6.10 8.02 -2.36
CA VAL A 227 -6.72 8.30 -1.05
C VAL A 227 -5.98 7.48 -0.01
N SER A 228 -5.04 8.12 0.68
CA SER A 228 -4.21 7.49 1.71
C SER A 228 -4.83 7.68 3.10
N ILE A 229 -5.23 6.61 3.76
CA ILE A 229 -5.82 6.60 5.10
C ILE A 229 -4.77 6.15 6.13
N GLY A 230 -4.27 7.06 6.96
CA GLY A 230 -3.21 6.76 7.93
C GLY A 230 -1.91 6.28 7.28
N GLY A 231 -1.63 6.73 6.05
CA GLY A 231 -0.54 6.19 5.25
C GLY A 231 0.87 6.53 5.75
N ALA A 232 1.78 5.57 5.62
CA ALA A 232 3.22 5.76 5.75
C ALA A 232 3.87 5.64 4.38
N PHE A 233 4.68 6.62 4.01
CA PHE A 233 5.40 6.70 2.74
C PHE A 233 6.57 7.67 2.85
N ASP A 234 7.53 7.56 1.93
CA ASP A 234 8.78 8.33 1.91
C ASP A 234 8.65 9.71 1.28
N GLY A 235 7.64 9.94 0.43
CA GLY A 235 7.47 11.22 -0.26
C GLY A 235 8.32 11.40 -1.52
N LYS A 236 8.97 10.34 -2.02
CA LYS A 236 9.86 10.39 -3.20
C LYS A 236 9.22 9.86 -4.46
N VAL A 237 8.38 8.84 -4.36
CA VAL A 237 7.82 8.15 -5.54
C VAL A 237 6.33 8.47 -5.69
N GLY A 238 5.86 8.52 -6.93
CA GLY A 238 4.45 8.62 -7.29
C GLY A 238 3.86 10.03 -7.30
N PHE A 239 4.37 10.95 -6.47
CA PHE A 239 3.88 12.33 -6.39
C PHE A 239 3.96 13.13 -7.70
N ASP A 240 4.83 12.75 -8.64
CA ASP A 240 4.91 13.39 -9.97
C ASP A 240 3.92 12.79 -10.98
N GLN A 241 3.31 11.65 -10.67
CA GLN A 241 2.55 10.81 -11.60
C GLN A 241 1.05 10.81 -11.30
N VAL A 242 0.72 10.97 -10.02
CA VAL A 242 -0.66 11.10 -9.54
C VAL A 242 -1.18 12.51 -9.78
N ASP A 243 -2.45 12.59 -10.16
CA ASP A 243 -3.14 13.87 -10.36
C ASP A 243 -3.48 14.52 -9.02
N HIS A 244 -3.79 13.72 -7.98
CA HIS A 244 -3.93 14.19 -6.60
C HIS A 244 -3.68 13.09 -5.56
N VAL A 245 -3.25 13.49 -4.37
CA VAL A 245 -3.16 12.64 -3.18
C VAL A 245 -3.93 13.29 -2.03
N TYR A 246 -5.00 12.65 -1.60
CA TYR A 246 -5.71 12.99 -0.36
C TYR A 246 -5.22 12.09 0.76
N HIS A 247 -4.65 12.68 1.80
CA HIS A 247 -4.10 11.95 2.95
C HIS A 247 -4.94 12.21 4.19
N LEU A 248 -5.77 11.23 4.58
CA LEU A 248 -6.54 11.27 5.81
C LEU A 248 -5.62 10.88 6.97
N GLN A 249 -5.45 11.77 7.94
CA GLN A 249 -4.59 11.59 9.10
C GLN A 249 -5.38 11.81 10.40
N GLY A 250 -5.37 10.80 11.26
CA GLY A 250 -5.93 10.85 12.60
C GLY A 250 -5.04 11.63 13.56
N GLU A 251 -5.67 12.35 14.49
CA GLU A 251 -5.00 13.15 15.52
C GLU A 251 -4.28 12.27 16.55
N GLN A 252 -4.70 11.01 16.70
CA GLN A 252 -4.11 10.01 17.60
C GLN A 252 -3.27 8.97 16.85
N ASP A 253 -3.06 9.15 15.54
CA ASP A 253 -2.23 8.28 14.72
C ASP A 253 -0.76 8.72 14.71
N LEU A 254 0.08 7.97 15.42
CA LEU A 254 1.52 8.24 15.50
C LEU A 254 2.30 7.73 14.27
N VAL A 255 1.74 6.84 13.45
CA VAL A 255 2.50 6.19 12.36
C VAL A 255 2.88 7.19 11.25
N PRO A 256 1.95 7.97 10.65
CA PRO A 256 2.31 9.02 9.69
C PRO A 256 3.23 10.08 10.29
N THR A 257 3.05 10.38 11.59
CA THR A 257 3.86 11.35 12.33
C THR A 257 5.32 10.88 12.45
N LEU A 258 5.54 9.61 12.83
CA LEU A 258 6.85 9.00 12.89
C LEU A 258 7.48 8.91 11.50
N ALA A 259 6.71 8.53 10.48
CA ALA A 259 7.18 8.51 9.10
C ALA A 259 7.64 9.90 8.63
N TYR A 260 6.91 10.96 8.93
CA TYR A 260 7.34 12.34 8.67
C TYR A 260 8.65 12.66 9.41
N ALA A 261 8.78 12.27 10.67
CA ALA A 261 9.98 12.57 11.48
C ALA A 261 11.26 11.92 10.92
N ILE A 262 11.18 10.67 10.45
CA ILE A 262 12.37 9.90 10.06
C ILE A 262 12.69 9.95 8.56
N LEU A 263 11.80 10.48 7.71
CA LEU A 263 11.95 10.48 6.25
C LEU A 263 12.21 11.91 5.74
N PRO A 264 13.48 12.28 5.45
CA PRO A 264 13.85 13.67 5.17
C PRO A 264 13.15 14.31 3.96
N SER A 265 12.73 13.49 2.99
CA SER A 265 11.97 13.96 1.83
C SER A 265 10.62 14.55 2.20
N ARG A 266 10.07 14.23 3.38
CA ARG A 266 8.78 14.79 3.84
C ARG A 266 8.92 16.12 4.56
N TRP A 267 10.13 16.48 5.00
CA TRP A 267 10.34 17.70 5.76
C TRP A 267 10.08 18.94 4.90
N ASN A 268 9.38 19.92 5.46
CA ASN A 268 8.96 21.13 4.73
C ASN A 268 10.12 21.91 4.10
N TRP A 269 11.35 21.81 4.62
CA TRP A 269 12.53 22.48 4.06
C TRP A 269 13.20 21.71 2.92
N THR A 270 12.83 20.45 2.69
CA THR A 270 13.27 19.68 1.52
C THR A 270 12.42 20.04 0.32
N VAL A 271 12.37 21.33 -0.04
CA VAL A 271 11.42 21.91 -0.99
C VAL A 271 11.43 21.22 -2.35
N GLY A 272 12.61 20.75 -2.80
CA GLY A 272 12.75 20.02 -4.05
C GLY A 272 12.24 18.58 -4.05
N SER A 273 11.76 18.05 -2.91
CA SER A 273 11.22 16.69 -2.89
C SER A 273 9.88 16.59 -3.62
N PRO A 274 9.58 15.46 -4.28
CA PRO A 274 8.32 15.29 -5.02
C PRO A 274 7.06 15.57 -4.20
N ILE A 275 7.02 15.15 -2.93
CA ILE A 275 5.90 15.44 -2.02
C ILE A 275 5.72 16.94 -1.76
N ASN A 276 6.81 17.68 -1.49
CA ASN A 276 6.73 19.11 -1.22
C ASN A 276 6.36 19.89 -2.50
N GLN A 277 6.86 19.47 -3.66
CA GLN A 277 6.44 20.01 -4.94
C GLN A 277 4.95 19.75 -5.21
N ALA A 278 4.47 18.53 -4.96
CA ALA A 278 3.05 18.20 -5.10
C ALA A 278 2.18 19.03 -4.14
N GLN A 279 2.63 19.27 -2.90
CA GLN A 279 1.94 20.14 -1.95
C GLN A 279 1.86 21.59 -2.46
N GLN A 280 2.97 22.15 -2.95
CA GLN A 280 3.01 23.51 -3.51
C GLN A 280 2.13 23.66 -4.76
N GLN A 281 2.01 22.59 -5.55
CA GLN A 281 1.16 22.55 -6.73
C GLN A 281 -0.31 22.24 -6.41
N GLY A 282 -0.66 22.10 -5.12
CA GLY A 282 -2.02 21.78 -4.67
C GLY A 282 -2.46 20.35 -4.98
N ARG A 283 -1.55 19.45 -5.36
CA ARG A 283 -1.81 18.04 -5.71
C ARG A 283 -1.63 17.07 -4.53
N PHE A 284 -1.22 17.57 -3.37
CA PHE A 284 -1.17 16.81 -2.11
C PHE A 284 -1.90 17.57 -1.01
N THR A 285 -2.86 16.90 -0.37
CA THR A 285 -3.73 17.50 0.65
C THR A 285 -3.80 16.59 1.86
N VAL A 286 -3.49 17.13 3.04
CA VAL A 286 -3.63 16.41 4.32
C VAL A 286 -4.94 16.82 4.98
N CYS A 287 -5.82 15.85 5.18
CA CYS A 287 -7.12 16.02 5.81
C CYS A 287 -7.12 15.37 7.19
N SER A 288 -7.44 16.16 8.21
CA SER A 288 -7.55 15.59 9.55
C SER A 288 -8.83 14.76 9.68
N SER A 289 -8.68 13.47 9.98
CA SER A 289 -9.81 12.55 10.12
C SER A 289 -10.46 12.58 11.50
N GLY A 290 -9.97 13.40 12.44
CA GLY A 290 -10.46 13.47 13.82
C GLY A 290 -9.65 12.59 14.76
N SER A 291 -10.25 12.11 15.84
CA SER A 291 -9.58 11.37 16.91
C SER A 291 -9.21 9.91 16.56
N HIS A 292 -9.07 9.59 15.27
CA HIS A 292 -8.68 8.27 14.82
C HIS A 292 -7.28 7.90 15.33
N GLU A 293 -7.17 6.68 15.86
CA GLU A 293 -5.90 5.99 16.07
C GLU A 293 -5.45 5.31 14.76
N HIS A 294 -4.26 4.71 14.73
CA HIS A 294 -3.79 4.00 13.52
C HIS A 294 -4.61 2.74 13.22
N SER A 295 -4.93 1.98 14.26
CA SER A 295 -5.52 0.64 14.18
C SER A 295 -6.34 0.33 15.44
N GLY A 296 -7.09 -0.77 15.44
CA GLY A 296 -7.94 -1.19 16.56
C GLY A 296 -9.35 -0.59 16.50
N ASP A 297 -10.11 -0.71 17.58
CA ASP A 297 -11.53 -0.33 17.62
C ASP A 297 -11.77 1.16 17.40
N LYS A 298 -10.76 2.00 17.65
CA LYS A 298 -10.75 3.46 17.39
C LYS A 298 -9.90 3.85 16.17
N GLY A 299 -9.38 2.87 15.43
CA GLY A 299 -8.65 3.11 14.19
C GLY A 299 -9.56 3.56 13.04
N TYR A 300 -9.00 3.89 11.88
CA TYR A 300 -9.78 4.33 10.69
C TYR A 300 -10.89 3.39 10.25
N PHE A 301 -10.73 2.10 10.52
CA PHE A 301 -11.71 1.07 10.20
C PHE A 301 -12.34 0.46 11.47
N GLY A 302 -12.17 1.13 12.61
CA GLY A 302 -12.68 0.70 13.91
C GLY A 302 -14.19 0.87 14.04
N THR A 303 -14.82 -0.04 14.79
CA THR A 303 -16.27 -0.05 14.98
C THR A 303 -16.72 0.59 16.30
N ALA A 304 -15.79 1.07 17.13
CA ALA A 304 -16.18 1.82 18.33
C ALA A 304 -16.96 3.07 17.94
N ILE A 305 -17.93 3.43 18.78
CA ILE A 305 -18.72 4.64 18.61
C ILE A 305 -17.96 5.82 19.20
N ALA A 306 -17.72 6.84 18.38
CA ALA A 306 -17.09 8.08 18.81
C ALA A 306 -18.11 9.01 19.50
N ALA A 307 -17.61 10.15 20.02
CA ALA A 307 -18.43 11.11 20.75
C ALA A 307 -19.62 11.70 19.95
N ASN A 308 -19.55 11.65 18.61
CA ASN A 308 -20.62 12.11 17.70
C ASN A 308 -21.65 11.01 17.37
N ASN A 309 -21.68 9.91 18.14
CA ASN A 309 -22.57 8.75 17.93
C ASN A 309 -22.41 8.05 16.57
N GLN A 310 -21.29 8.24 15.87
CA GLN A 310 -20.94 7.49 14.67
C GLN A 310 -19.76 6.57 14.96
N SER A 311 -19.70 5.42 14.28
CA SER A 311 -18.51 4.59 14.34
C SER A 311 -17.33 5.28 13.64
N TYR A 312 -16.09 4.97 14.04
CA TYR A 312 -14.90 5.51 13.37
C TYR A 312 -14.85 5.14 11.87
N VAL A 313 -15.21 3.90 11.52
CA VAL A 313 -15.31 3.48 10.12
C VAL A 313 -16.36 4.28 9.35
N ASP A 314 -17.53 4.60 9.92
CA ASP A 314 -18.54 5.41 9.25
C ASP A 314 -18.06 6.85 9.01
N GLN A 315 -17.29 7.44 9.94
CA GLN A 315 -16.66 8.74 9.75
C GLN A 315 -15.65 8.71 8.60
N THR A 316 -14.83 7.67 8.52
CA THR A 316 -13.87 7.49 7.42
C THR A 316 -14.59 7.32 6.08
N ILE A 317 -15.64 6.50 6.02
CA ILE A 317 -16.50 6.36 4.82
C ILE A 317 -17.05 7.72 4.41
N GLN A 318 -17.59 8.50 5.35
CA GLN A 318 -18.20 9.79 5.08
C GLN A 318 -17.19 10.78 4.49
N GLN A 319 -16.01 10.90 5.10
CA GLN A 319 -14.97 11.81 4.62
C GLN A 319 -14.48 11.42 3.22
N VAL A 320 -14.23 10.14 2.98
CA VAL A 320 -13.80 9.67 1.65
C VAL A 320 -14.90 9.93 0.61
N ALA A 321 -16.16 9.61 0.94
CA ALA A 321 -17.31 9.82 0.05
C ALA A 321 -17.53 11.30 -0.32
N GLN A 322 -17.09 12.25 0.49
CA GLN A 322 -17.20 13.69 0.21
C GLN A 322 -16.07 14.24 -0.68
N LEU A 323 -15.03 13.47 -0.97
CA LEU A 323 -13.94 13.91 -1.85
C LEU A 323 -14.42 14.11 -3.29
N PRO A 324 -13.89 15.11 -4.03
CA PRO A 324 -14.29 15.39 -5.41
C PRO A 324 -13.56 14.48 -6.43
N ILE A 325 -13.65 13.17 -6.20
CA ILE A 325 -12.87 12.13 -6.91
C ILE A 325 -13.73 11.13 -7.66
N TRP A 326 -15.05 11.23 -7.57
CA TRP A 326 -15.98 10.20 -8.03
C TRP A 326 -16.36 10.32 -9.51
N SER A 327 -15.97 11.41 -10.18
CA SER A 327 -16.07 11.56 -11.62
C SER A 327 -14.91 12.39 -12.17
N ILE A 328 -14.54 12.13 -13.43
CA ILE A 328 -13.45 12.85 -14.10
C ILE A 328 -13.78 14.33 -14.35
N GLU A 329 -15.06 14.68 -14.37
CA GLU A 329 -15.54 16.06 -14.51
C GLU A 329 -15.45 16.87 -13.21
N GLN A 330 -15.37 16.22 -12.05
CA GLN A 330 -15.22 16.93 -10.76
C GLN A 330 -13.81 17.51 -10.64
N PRO A 331 -13.62 18.80 -10.33
CA PRO A 331 -12.27 19.35 -10.14
C PRO A 331 -11.62 18.76 -8.89
N LEU A 332 -10.35 18.34 -9.00
CA LEU A 332 -9.53 18.04 -7.82
C LEU A 332 -9.25 19.35 -7.09
N THR A 333 -9.45 19.37 -5.78
CA THR A 333 -9.22 20.55 -4.95
C THR A 333 -8.25 20.24 -3.82
N SER A 334 -7.52 21.25 -3.38
CA SER A 334 -6.66 21.16 -2.20
C SER A 334 -7.44 21.36 -0.89
N GLU A 335 -8.77 21.22 -0.92
CA GLU A 335 -9.64 21.42 0.22
C GLU A 335 -10.08 20.08 0.80
N CYS A 336 -10.09 20.01 2.13
CA CYS A 336 -10.61 18.85 2.83
C CYS A 336 -12.13 18.95 3.00
N PRO A 337 -12.85 17.82 2.91
CA PRO A 337 -14.26 17.77 3.24
C PRO A 337 -14.54 18.34 4.63
N GLN A 338 -15.57 19.17 4.74
CA GLN A 338 -16.02 19.69 6.03
C GLN A 338 -16.59 18.54 6.87
N ARG A 339 -16.11 18.37 8.10
CA ARG A 339 -16.71 17.41 9.03
C ARG A 339 -18.13 17.88 9.35
N SER A 340 -19.13 17.01 9.20
CA SER A 340 -20.45 17.27 9.78
C SER A 340 -20.30 17.30 11.29
N SER A 341 -20.55 18.47 11.87
CA SER A 341 -20.51 18.75 13.32
C SER A 341 -21.49 17.91 14.11
#